data_AF-A0A1Y2JY42-F1
#
_entry.id   AF-A0A1Y2JY42-F1
#
_cell.length_a   1.000
_cell.length_b   1.000
_cell.length_c   1.000
_cell.angle_alpha   90.00
_cell.angle_beta   90.00
_cell.angle_gamma   90.00
#
_symmetry.space_group_name_H-M   'P 1'
#
loop_
_entity.id
_entity.type
_entity.pdbx_description
1 polymer ?
#
loop_
_entity_poly.entity_id
_entity_poly.type
_entity_poly.pdbx_seq_one_letter_code
_entity_poly.pdbx_strand_id
1 'polypeptide(L)' 'MAVNKPTGDNARKGAVKKRSQTKTTIGGASGYTKRDRTSGEFMAVKKPKTAKKAAKKFKGVRVEKKAKKTAKRAR' A
#
# COMPACT_ATOMS: atom_id res chain seq x y z
N MET A 1 -7.00 28.02 18.76
CA MET A 1 -7.16 28.05 17.28
C MET A 1 -7.62 26.69 16.78
N ALA A 2 -8.78 26.62 16.10
CA ALA A 2 -9.21 25.40 15.44
C ALA A 2 -8.34 25.19 14.17
N VAL A 3 -7.27 24.39 14.30
CA VAL A 3 -6.46 24.00 13.14
C VAL A 3 -7.24 22.99 12.32
N ASN A 4 -7.91 23.46 11.27
CA ASN A 4 -8.46 22.60 10.20
C ASN A 4 -7.29 21.96 9.43
N LYS A 5 -6.65 20.96 10.06
CA LYS A 5 -5.58 20.14 9.48
C LYS A 5 -5.98 19.71 8.07
N PRO A 6 -5.09 19.83 7.07
CA PRO A 6 -5.43 19.74 5.66
C PRO A 6 -6.38 18.57 5.40
N THR A 7 -7.62 18.91 5.06
CA THR A 7 -8.61 18.00 4.49
C THR A 7 -8.25 17.82 3.03
N GLY A 8 -7.32 16.93 2.76
CA GLY A 8 -6.86 16.65 1.40
C GLY A 8 -6.86 15.15 1.10
N ASP A 9 -6.96 14.84 -0.18
CA ASP A 9 -7.00 13.50 -0.79
C ASP A 9 -5.91 12.51 -0.33
N ASN A 10 -4.86 12.99 0.35
CA ASN A 10 -3.75 12.20 0.84
C ASN A 10 -3.76 12.01 2.36
N ALA A 11 -4.75 12.55 3.08
CA ALA A 11 -4.83 12.47 4.53
C ALA A 11 -5.23 11.06 5.01
N ARG A 12 -4.58 10.57 6.06
CA ARG A 12 -4.95 9.32 6.76
C ARG A 12 -5.93 9.59 7.87
N LYS A 13 -7.23 9.58 7.54
CA LYS A 13 -8.31 9.72 8.51
C LYS A 13 -9.21 8.47 8.51
N GLY A 14 -9.83 8.19 9.66
CA GLY A 14 -10.80 7.10 9.82
C GLY A 14 -10.32 5.73 9.35
N ALA A 15 -11.13 5.07 8.52
CA ALA A 15 -10.87 3.73 8.00
C ALA A 15 -9.55 3.63 7.23
N VAL A 16 -9.10 4.69 6.55
CA VAL A 16 -7.85 4.68 5.75
C VAL A 16 -6.61 4.50 6.63
N LYS A 17 -6.64 4.99 7.89
CA LYS A 17 -5.55 4.79 8.86
C LYS A 17 -5.38 3.32 9.26
N LYS A 18 -6.47 2.55 9.21
CA LYS A 18 -6.50 1.11 9.53
C LYS A 18 -6.10 0.22 8.34
N ARG A 19 -5.77 0.80 7.17
CA ARG A 19 -5.38 0.03 5.98
C ARG A 19 -3.89 0.16 5.68
N SER A 20 -3.31 -0.89 5.13
CA SER A 20 -1.97 -0.92 4.56
C SER A 20 -2.03 -1.31 3.08
N GLN A 21 -0.93 -1.10 2.35
CA GLN A 21 -0.77 -1.52 0.97
C GLN A 21 0.60 -2.14 0.74
N THR A 22 0.60 -3.23 0.00
CA THR A 22 1.80 -3.98 -0.38
C THR A 22 2.01 -3.87 -1.88
N LYS A 23 3.26 -3.69 -2.31
CA LYS A 23 3.61 -3.70 -3.73
C LYS A 23 3.72 -5.16 -4.19
N THR A 24 2.84 -5.55 -5.10
CA THR A 24 2.78 -6.90 -5.68
C THR A 24 3.17 -6.84 -7.16
N THR A 25 3.56 -7.97 -7.76
CA THR A 25 3.79 -8.06 -9.20
C THR A 25 2.63 -8.83 -9.81
N ILE A 26 1.94 -8.23 -10.79
CA ILE A 26 0.76 -8.79 -11.43
C ILE A 26 0.94 -8.65 -12.94
N GLY A 27 0.99 -9.78 -13.67
CA GLY A 27 1.08 -9.79 -15.13
C GLY A 27 2.33 -9.10 -15.68
N GLY A 28 3.49 -9.27 -15.02
CA GLY A 28 4.77 -8.67 -15.43
C GLY A 28 5.00 -7.24 -14.95
N ALA A 29 3.99 -6.54 -14.44
CA ALA A 29 4.11 -5.17 -13.91
C ALA A 29 3.81 -5.08 -12.42
N SER A 30 4.26 -3.99 -11.78
CA SER A 30 3.99 -3.75 -10.36
C SER A 30 2.55 -3.27 -10.12
N GLY A 31 1.80 -4.00 -9.30
CA GLY A 31 0.51 -3.62 -8.72
C GLY A 31 0.62 -3.15 -7.27
N TYR A 32 -0.49 -2.63 -6.74
CA TYR A 32 -0.64 -2.37 -5.31
C TYR A 32 -1.87 -3.08 -4.79
N THR A 33 -1.72 -3.80 -3.68
CA THR A 33 -2.83 -4.46 -3.01
C THR A 33 -3.06 -3.81 -1.66
N LYS A 34 -4.29 -3.38 -1.38
CA LYS A 34 -4.73 -2.85 -0.09
C LYS A 34 -5.09 -4.01 0.83
N ARG A 35 -4.61 -3.94 2.06
CA ARG A 35 -4.88 -4.88 3.14
C ARG A 35 -5.47 -4.18 4.35
N ASP A 36 -6.27 -4.91 5.11
CA ASP A 36 -6.58 -4.50 6.46
C ASP A 36 -5.37 -4.69 7.38
N ARG A 37 -5.08 -3.71 8.24
CA ARG A 37 -3.92 -3.77 9.13
C ARG A 37 -4.13 -4.71 10.33
N THR A 38 -5.38 -4.98 10.69
CA THR A 38 -5.77 -5.80 11.84
C THR A 38 -6.03 -7.25 11.45
N SER A 39 -6.89 -7.54 10.47
CA SER A 39 -7.17 -8.90 10.00
C SER A 39 -6.14 -9.40 8.98
N GLY A 40 -5.42 -8.48 8.30
CA GLY A 40 -4.47 -8.84 7.26
C GLY A 40 -5.10 -9.19 5.91
N GLU A 41 -6.44 -9.20 5.84
CA GLU A 41 -7.21 -9.55 4.65
C GLU A 41 -6.98 -8.60 3.48
N PHE A 42 -7.03 -9.15 2.26
CA PHE A 42 -6.92 -8.37 1.04
C PHE A 42 -8.27 -7.74 0.70
N MET A 43 -8.29 -6.41 0.56
CA MET A 43 -9.53 -5.68 0.29
C MET A 43 -9.69 -5.26 -1.16
N ALA A 44 -8.61 -4.77 -1.77
CA ALA A 44 -8.68 -4.20 -3.10
C ALA A 44 -7.32 -4.30 -3.78
N VAL A 45 -7.32 -4.62 -5.08
CA VAL A 45 -6.12 -4.69 -5.90
C VAL A 45 -6.20 -3.63 -6.99
N LYS A 46 -5.12 -2.86 -7.14
CA LYS A 46 -4.96 -1.94 -8.25
C LYS A 46 -4.02 -2.56 -9.26
N LYS A 47 -4.59 -3.06 -10.35
CA LYS A 47 -3.86 -3.68 -11.45
C LYS A 47 -3.15 -2.62 -12.30
N PRO A 48 -1.97 -2.92 -12.84
CA PRO A 48 -1.34 -2.08 -13.85
C PRO A 48 -2.21 -2.03 -15.11
N LYS A 49 -2.31 -0.86 -15.76
CA LYS A 49 -3.09 -0.70 -17.00
C LYS A 49 -2.42 -1.39 -18.19
N THR A 50 -1.09 -1.50 -18.17
CA THR A 50 -0.29 -2.19 -19.18
C THR A 50 0.87 -2.92 -18.50
N ALA A 51 1.34 -4.01 -19.09
CA ALA A 51 2.47 -4.81 -18.56
C ALA A 51 3.80 -4.02 -18.46
N LYS A 52 3.87 -2.82 -19.06
CA LYS A 52 5.05 -1.94 -19.02
C LYS A 52 5.01 -0.87 -17.92
N LYS A 53 3.85 -0.60 -17.30
CA LYS A 53 3.67 0.52 -16.35
C LYS A 53 3.15 0.06 -14.99
N ALA A 54 3.80 0.50 -13.92
CA ALA A 54 3.35 0.24 -12.56
C ALA A 54 2.00 0.93 -12.25
N ALA A 55 1.15 0.26 -11.47
CA ALA A 55 -0.06 0.85 -10.93
C ALA A 55 0.27 2.02 -9.98
N LYS A 56 -0.59 3.03 -9.92
CA LYS A 56 -0.48 4.08 -8.90
C LYS A 56 -0.91 3.54 -7.53
N LYS A 57 -0.22 3.98 -6.47
CA LYS A 57 -0.56 3.68 -5.07
C LYS A 57 -1.99 4.10 -4.73
N PHE A 58 -2.58 3.45 -3.74
CA PHE A 58 -3.80 3.97 -3.11
C PHE A 58 -3.44 5.25 -2.35
N LYS A 59 -4.16 6.34 -2.64
CA LYS A 59 -4.00 7.62 -1.95
C LYS A 59 -4.28 7.43 -0.45
N GLY A 60 -3.49 8.07 0.39
CA GLY A 60 -3.63 7.99 1.84
C GLY A 60 -3.33 6.62 2.47
N VAL A 61 -2.99 5.54 1.76
CA VAL A 61 -2.78 4.21 2.41
C VAL A 61 -1.32 3.95 2.76
N ARG A 62 -1.06 3.31 3.91
CA ARG A 62 0.31 2.97 4.38
C ARG A 62 1.00 1.98 3.46
N VAL A 63 2.09 2.38 2.82
CA VAL A 63 2.98 1.43 2.16
C VAL A 63 3.70 0.61 3.21
N GLU A 64 3.58 -0.72 3.12
CA GLU A 64 4.31 -1.66 3.97
C GLU A 64 5.80 -1.65 3.59
N LYS A 65 6.67 -1.72 4.60
CA LYS A 65 8.10 -1.93 4.37
C LYS A 65 8.26 -3.34 3.82
N LYS A 66 8.97 -3.50 2.70
CA LYS A 66 9.41 -4.82 2.25
C LYS A 66 10.25 -5.43 3.36
N ALA A 67 9.97 -6.67 3.75
CA ALA A 67 10.83 -7.41 4.64
C ALA A 67 12.25 -7.38 4.03
N LYS A 68 13.22 -6.81 4.75
CA LYS A 68 14.62 -7.00 4.37
C LYS A 68 14.83 -8.50 4.45
N LYS A 69 15.21 -9.14 3.34
CA LYS A 69 15.77 -10.49 3.41
C LYS A 69 17.00 -10.35 4.30
N THR A 70 16.88 -10.67 5.58
CA THR A 70 18.04 -10.90 6.41
C THR A 70 18.75 -12.05 5.74
N ALA A 71 19.86 -11.75 5.06
CA ALA A 71 20.78 -12.76 4.60
C ALA A 71 21.34 -13.41 5.87
N LYS A 72 20.60 -14.37 6.44
CA LYS A 72 21.15 -15.32 7.39
C LYS A 72 22.11 -16.14 6.55
N ARG A 73 23.34 -15.64 6.40
CA ARG A 73 24.48 -16.38 5.89
C ARG A 73 24.51 -17.66 6.72
N ALA A 74 24.22 -18.79 6.06
CA ALA A 74 24.45 -20.10 6.63
C ALA A 74 25.95 -20.17 6.96
N ARG A 75 26.24 -20.56 8.20
CA ARG A 75 27.58 -20.95 8.65
C ARG A 75 27.79 -22.40 8.26
#